data_AF-A0A316FFK0-F1
#
_entry.id   AF-A0A316FFK0-F1
#
_cell.length_a   1.000
_cell.length_b   1.000
_cell.length_c   1.000
_cell.angle_alpha   90.00
_cell.angle_beta   90.00
_cell.angle_gamma   90.00
#
_symmetry.space_group_name_H-M   'P 1'
#
loop_
_entity.id
_entity.type
_entity.pdbx_description
1 polymer ?
#
loop_
_entity_poly.entity_id
_entity_poly.type
_entity_poly.pdbx_seq_one_letter_code
_entity_poly.pdbx_strand_id
1 'polypeptide(L)'
;MSRLVDELKKEHQAIVENLTKIKTLGVTSAEGQKKLALAKKSLLAHLKKEDEQLYPKLNQEAQKNPDLKRTLDLFAKDMNNISSAALKFFDKYDGGGSGIEFAKDFGSLVATLSQRIQKEERIIYAKYDEIA
;
A
#
# COMPACT_ATOMS: atom_id res chain seq x y z
N MET A 1 19.45 -2.19 -7.18
CA MET A 1 18.24 -1.77 -6.44
C MET A 1 18.70 -0.91 -5.28
N SER A 2 18.10 0.26 -5.10
CA SER A 2 18.46 1.18 -4.02
C SER A 2 18.01 0.62 -2.67
N ARG A 3 18.70 1.05 -1.59
CA ARG A 3 18.34 0.65 -0.23
C ARG A 3 16.88 0.99 0.11
N LEU A 4 16.38 2.15 -0.34
CA LEU A 4 15.01 2.58 -0.09
C LEU A 4 14.01 1.61 -0.75
N VAL A 5 14.24 1.21 -2.00
CA VAL A 5 13.37 0.26 -2.71
C VAL A 5 13.35 -1.11 -2.01
N ASP A 6 14.51 -1.59 -1.55
CA ASP A 6 14.58 -2.86 -0.81
C ASP A 6 13.79 -2.80 0.52
N GLU A 7 13.83 -1.67 1.21
CA GLU A 7 13.04 -1.44 2.43
C GLU A 7 11.54 -1.42 2.14
N LEU A 8 11.11 -0.67 1.12
CA LEU A 8 9.69 -0.58 0.73
C LEU A 8 9.12 -1.94 0.29
N LYS A 9 9.89 -2.74 -0.45
CA LYS A 9 9.49 -4.11 -0.82
C LYS A 9 9.33 -5.04 0.39
N LYS A 10 10.19 -4.92 1.40
CA LYS A 10 10.04 -5.67 2.66
C LYS A 10 8.79 -5.26 3.42
N GLU A 11 8.44 -3.97 3.39
CA GLU A 11 7.18 -3.48 3.97
C GLU A 11 5.96 -4.04 3.24
N HIS A 12 5.97 -4.07 1.90
CA HIS A 12 4.93 -4.74 1.10
C HIS A 12 4.74 -6.19 1.51
N GLN A 13 5.84 -6.94 1.63
CA GLN A 13 5.79 -8.33 2.06
C GLN A 13 5.13 -8.46 3.44
N ALA A 14 5.52 -7.63 4.40
CA ALA A 14 4.94 -7.65 5.74
C ALA A 14 3.43 -7.31 5.74
N ILE A 15 2.99 -6.35 4.91
CA ILE A 15 1.57 -6.02 4.75
C ILE A 15 0.80 -7.23 4.19
N VAL A 16 1.29 -7.83 3.10
CA VAL A 16 0.66 -8.99 2.46
C VAL A 16 0.60 -10.20 3.40
N GLU A 17 1.66 -10.46 4.16
CA GLU A 17 1.69 -11.55 5.14
C GLU A 17 0.65 -11.35 6.25
N ASN A 18 0.49 -10.12 6.76
CA ASN A 18 -0.52 -9.83 7.77
C ASN A 18 -1.94 -9.99 7.20
N LEU A 19 -2.21 -9.51 5.98
CA LEU A 19 -3.51 -9.71 5.32
C LEU A 19 -3.79 -11.19 5.06
N THR A 20 -2.79 -11.96 4.65
CA THR A 20 -2.95 -13.42 4.44
C THR A 20 -3.31 -14.14 5.74
N LYS A 21 -2.69 -13.77 6.86
CA LYS A 21 -3.02 -14.31 8.19
C LYS A 21 -4.43 -13.95 8.64
N ILE A 22 -4.91 -12.76 8.29
CA ILE A 22 -6.30 -12.37 8.58
C ILE A 22 -7.29 -13.28 7.85
N LYS A 23 -6.99 -13.65 6.59
CA LYS A 23 -7.83 -14.57 5.81
C LYS A 23 -7.97 -15.95 6.49
N THR A 24 -6.93 -16.42 7.18
CA THR A 24 -6.95 -17.73 7.86
C THR A 24 -7.55 -17.67 9.26
N LEU A 25 -7.26 -16.60 10.02
CA LEU A 25 -7.69 -16.46 11.42
C LEU A 25 -9.14 -15.96 11.55
N GLY A 26 -9.64 -15.23 10.56
CA GLY A 26 -10.90 -14.49 10.65
C GLY A 26 -10.80 -13.31 11.62
N VAL A 27 -11.55 -12.23 11.36
CA VAL A 27 -11.44 -11.00 12.18
C VAL A 27 -12.30 -11.01 13.43
N THR A 28 -13.13 -12.03 13.62
CA THR A 28 -13.87 -12.20 14.87
C THR A 28 -12.97 -12.67 16.01
N SER A 29 -11.76 -13.16 15.70
CA SER A 29 -10.75 -13.51 16.70
C SER A 29 -9.97 -12.27 17.16
N ALA A 30 -9.58 -12.25 18.43
CA ALA A 30 -8.71 -11.19 18.97
C ALA A 30 -7.37 -11.11 18.21
N GLU A 31 -6.86 -12.26 17.74
CA GLU A 31 -5.65 -12.31 16.93
C GLU A 31 -5.86 -11.69 15.55
N GLY A 32 -6.99 -11.99 14.88
CA GLY A 32 -7.37 -11.37 13.61
C GLY A 32 -7.51 -9.85 13.72
N GLN A 33 -8.14 -9.35 14.78
CA GLN A 33 -8.21 -7.91 15.07
C GLN A 33 -6.83 -7.28 15.28
N LYS A 34 -5.96 -7.93 16.05
CA LYS A 34 -4.58 -7.47 16.24
C LYS A 34 -3.82 -7.44 14.92
N LYS A 35 -4.00 -8.43 14.04
CA LYS A 35 -3.39 -8.45 12.71
C LYS A 35 -3.94 -7.35 11.80
N LEU A 36 -5.23 -7.06 11.88
CA LEU A 36 -5.86 -5.98 11.14
C LEU A 36 -5.28 -4.61 11.55
N ALA A 37 -5.18 -4.34 12.85
CA ALA A 37 -4.56 -3.12 13.37
C ALA A 37 -3.07 -3.00 12.99
N LEU A 38 -2.33 -4.11 13.03
CA LEU A 38 -0.93 -4.13 12.57
C LEU A 38 -0.82 -3.84 11.07
N ALA A 39 -1.69 -4.41 10.24
CA ALA A 39 -1.72 -4.13 8.80
C ALA A 39 -2.02 -2.65 8.52
N LYS A 40 -3.00 -2.05 9.24
CA LYS A 40 -3.30 -0.60 9.17
C LYS A 40 -2.06 0.24 9.50
N LYS A 41 -1.41 -0.07 10.62
CA LYS A 41 -0.20 0.65 11.08
C LYS A 41 0.94 0.53 10.07
N SER A 42 1.19 -0.66 9.55
CA SER A 42 2.21 -0.91 8.54
C SER A 42 1.93 -0.13 7.25
N LEU A 43 0.67 -0.12 6.78
CA LEU A 43 0.29 0.64 5.59
C LEU A 43 0.50 2.15 5.80
N LEU A 44 0.06 2.71 6.93
CA LEU A 44 0.25 4.13 7.22
C LEU A 44 1.72 4.53 7.29
N ALA A 45 2.56 3.71 7.94
CA ALA A 45 4.00 3.94 8.01
C ALA A 45 4.67 3.87 6.63
N HIS A 46 4.24 2.91 5.80
CA HIS A 46 4.71 2.74 4.43
C HIS A 46 4.37 3.95 3.55
N LEU A 47 3.09 4.36 3.52
CA LEU A 47 2.64 5.53 2.76
C LEU A 47 3.42 6.79 3.15
N LYS A 48 3.59 7.02 4.46
CA LYS A 48 4.37 8.14 4.97
C LYS A 48 5.82 8.12 4.47
N LYS A 49 6.46 6.94 4.46
CA LYS A 49 7.84 6.82 3.95
C LYS A 49 7.93 7.15 2.47
N GLU A 50 6.95 6.74 1.67
CA GLU A 50 6.91 7.07 0.24
C GLU A 50 6.75 8.59 0.02
N ASP A 51 5.85 9.23 0.77
CA ASP A 51 5.64 10.68 0.71
C ASP A 51 6.88 11.48 1.13
N GLU A 52 7.63 11.00 2.12
CA GLU A 52 8.80 11.70 2.67
C GLU A 52 10.10 11.44 1.91
N GLN A 53 10.25 10.28 1.26
CA GLN A 53 11.56 9.84 0.74
C GLN A 53 11.55 9.46 -0.73
N LEU A 54 10.47 8.85 -1.22
CA LEU A 54 10.38 8.34 -2.59
C LEU A 54 9.91 9.41 -3.56
N TYR A 55 8.69 9.92 -3.34
CA TYR A 55 8.06 10.88 -4.24
C TYR A 55 8.79 12.22 -4.35
N PRO A 56 9.41 12.80 -3.30
CA PRO A 56 10.13 14.07 -3.44
C PRO A 56 11.25 14.01 -4.49
N LYS A 57 12.02 12.91 -4.51
CA LYS A 57 13.10 12.72 -5.50
C LYS A 57 12.56 12.50 -6.91
N LEU A 58 11.52 11.67 -7.06
CA LEU A 58 10.87 11.46 -8.35
C LEU A 58 10.26 12.76 -8.90
N ASN A 59 9.63 13.55 -8.04
CA ASN A 59 9.04 14.83 -8.40
C ASN A 59 10.10 15.86 -8.81
N GLN A 60 11.26 15.86 -8.14
CA GLN A 60 12.39 16.70 -8.55
C GLN A 60 12.87 16.32 -9.95
N GLU A 61 13.03 15.03 -10.24
CA GLU A 61 13.43 14.57 -11.58
C GLU A 61 12.36 14.79 -12.64
N ALA A 62 11.09 14.70 -12.28
CA ALA A 62 9.97 14.98 -13.16
C ALA A 62 9.95 16.44 -13.68
N GLN A 63 10.62 17.38 -12.99
CA GLN A 63 10.73 18.78 -13.47
C GLN A 63 11.49 18.88 -14.79
N LYS A 64 12.42 17.95 -15.06
CA LYS A 64 13.23 17.90 -16.28
C LYS A 64 12.91 16.70 -17.19
N ASN A 65 11.96 15.86 -16.79
CA ASN A 65 11.55 14.66 -17.52
C ASN A 65 10.01 14.62 -17.67
N PRO A 66 9.46 15.12 -18.79
CA PRO A 66 8.02 15.15 -19.05
C PRO A 66 7.34 13.78 -19.01
N ASP A 67 8.02 12.72 -19.44
CA ASP A 67 7.48 11.36 -19.44
C ASP A 67 7.36 10.80 -18.01
N LEU A 68 8.37 11.06 -17.19
CA LEU A 68 8.31 10.75 -15.75
C LEU A 68 7.18 11.55 -15.09
N LYS A 69 7.06 12.85 -15.39
CA LYS A 69 5.97 13.68 -14.87
C LYS A 69 4.60 13.11 -15.19
N ARG A 70 4.35 12.75 -16.46
CA ARG A 70 3.08 12.14 -16.89
C ARG A 70 2.80 10.83 -16.15
N THR A 71 3.84 10.02 -15.95
CA THR A 71 3.73 8.76 -15.20
C THR A 71 3.33 9.03 -13.75
N LEU A 72 3.99 9.96 -13.07
CA LEU A 72 3.68 10.32 -11.67
C LEU A 72 2.29 10.92 -11.53
N ASP A 73 1.85 11.79 -12.44
CA ASP A 73 0.53 12.41 -12.39
C ASP A 73 -0.59 11.36 -12.52
N LEU A 74 -0.44 10.37 -13.41
CA LEU A 74 -1.37 9.24 -13.53
C LEU A 74 -1.37 8.37 -12.28
N PHE A 75 -0.19 8.09 -11.73
CA PHE A 75 -0.04 7.28 -10.53
C PHE A 75 -0.61 7.95 -9.29
N ALA A 76 -0.40 9.26 -9.10
CA ALA A 76 -0.88 9.98 -7.93
C ALA A 76 -2.40 9.87 -7.78
N LYS A 77 -3.14 9.97 -8.89
CA LYS A 77 -4.61 9.81 -8.87
C LYS A 77 -5.01 8.39 -8.49
N ASP A 78 -4.38 7.38 -9.08
CA ASP A 78 -4.64 5.97 -8.77
C ASP A 78 -4.30 5.63 -7.31
N MET A 79 -3.12 6.04 -6.84
CA MET A 79 -2.62 5.73 -5.51
C MET A 79 -3.45 6.42 -4.42
N ASN A 80 -3.85 7.68 -4.61
CA ASN A 80 -4.72 8.37 -3.66
C ASN A 80 -6.07 7.68 -3.50
N ASN A 81 -6.66 7.20 -4.61
CA ASN A 81 -7.92 6.46 -4.57
C ASN A 81 -7.77 5.12 -3.84
N ILE A 82 -6.69 4.39 -4.14
CA ILE A 82 -6.40 3.09 -3.49
C ILE A 82 -6.17 3.27 -1.99
N SER A 83 -5.29 4.20 -1.59
CA SER A 83 -4.99 4.47 -0.19
C SER A 83 -6.24 4.91 0.56
N SER A 84 -7.07 5.77 -0.05
CA SER A 84 -8.35 6.19 0.55
C SER A 84 -9.32 5.03 0.73
N ALA A 85 -9.44 4.12 -0.25
CA ALA A 85 -10.29 2.94 -0.14
C ALA A 85 -9.80 1.97 0.95
N ALA A 86 -8.48 1.77 1.04
CA ALA A 86 -7.88 0.93 2.08
C ALA A 86 -8.11 1.49 3.48
N LEU A 87 -7.91 2.79 3.68
CA LEU A 87 -8.15 3.44 4.97
C LEU A 87 -9.63 3.37 5.38
N LYS A 88 -10.56 3.61 4.45
CA LYS A 88 -12.00 3.45 4.72
C LYS A 88 -12.36 2.03 5.18
N PHE A 89 -11.73 1.01 4.59
CA PHE A 89 -11.90 -0.37 5.06
C PHE A 89 -11.43 -0.53 6.51
N PHE A 90 -10.22 -0.06 6.82
CA PHE A 90 -9.68 -0.17 8.19
C PHE A 90 -10.52 0.59 9.21
N ASP A 91 -11.03 1.77 8.85
CA ASP A 91 -11.90 2.56 9.74
C ASP A 91 -13.26 1.89 9.94
N LYS A 92 -13.84 1.29 8.89
CA LYS A 92 -15.11 0.55 8.98
C LYS A 92 -15.04 -0.63 9.95
N TYR A 93 -13.89 -1.31 10.03
CA TYR A 93 -13.72 -2.54 10.80
C TYR A 93 -12.81 -2.41 12.03
N ASP A 94 -12.51 -1.17 12.45
CA ASP A 94 -11.64 -0.87 13.62
C ASP A 94 -12.21 -1.44 14.94
N GLY A 95 -13.54 -1.54 15.03
CA GLY A 95 -14.27 -2.14 16.16
C GLY A 95 -14.69 -3.60 15.98
N GLY A 96 -14.27 -4.26 14.89
CA GLY A 96 -14.73 -5.59 14.55
C GLY A 96 -15.50 -5.69 13.23
N GLY A 97 -15.61 -6.91 12.70
CA GLY A 97 -16.37 -7.21 11.50
C GLY A 97 -16.61 -8.71 11.37
N SER A 98 -17.63 -9.12 10.63
CA SER A 98 -17.88 -10.54 10.36
C SER A 98 -18.80 -10.74 9.16
N GLY A 99 -18.97 -12.00 8.76
CA GLY A 99 -19.94 -12.39 7.74
C GLY A 99 -19.55 -12.01 6.31
N ILE A 100 -20.54 -12.08 5.43
CA ILE A 100 -20.37 -11.95 3.98
C ILE A 100 -19.90 -10.55 3.57
N GLU A 101 -20.40 -9.51 4.24
CA GLU A 101 -20.00 -8.12 3.96
C GLU A 101 -18.51 -7.90 4.25
N PHE A 102 -18.05 -8.34 5.43
CA PHE A 102 -16.63 -8.28 5.76
C PHE A 102 -15.79 -9.05 4.74
N ALA A 103 -16.18 -10.29 4.40
CA ALA A 103 -15.44 -11.11 3.46
C ALA A 103 -15.32 -10.45 2.07
N LYS A 104 -16.39 -9.81 1.60
CA LYS A 104 -16.41 -9.06 0.33
C LYS A 104 -15.46 -7.86 0.40
N ASP A 105 -15.62 -7.02 1.42
CA ASP A 105 -14.83 -5.79 1.56
C ASP A 105 -13.34 -6.10 1.79
N PHE A 106 -13.04 -7.17 2.52
CA PHE A 106 -11.67 -7.65 2.73
C PHE A 106 -11.05 -8.19 1.44
N GLY A 107 -11.83 -8.94 0.64
CA GLY A 107 -11.40 -9.38 -0.69
C GLY A 107 -11.08 -8.18 -1.61
N SER A 108 -11.92 -7.15 -1.57
CA SER A 108 -11.67 -5.90 -2.29
C SER A 108 -10.40 -5.18 -1.80
N LEU A 109 -10.19 -5.05 -0.49
CA LEU A 109 -8.96 -4.48 0.07
C LEU A 109 -7.71 -5.21 -0.45
N VAL A 110 -7.70 -6.54 -0.35
CA VAL A 110 -6.56 -7.36 -0.78
C VAL A 110 -6.27 -7.14 -2.27
N ALA A 111 -7.30 -7.15 -3.11
CA ALA A 111 -7.14 -6.89 -4.54
C ALA A 111 -6.58 -5.48 -4.81
N THR A 112 -7.13 -4.45 -4.16
CA THR A 112 -6.71 -3.06 -4.32
C THR A 112 -5.26 -2.84 -3.89
N LEU A 113 -4.86 -3.36 -2.72
CA LEU A 113 -3.48 -3.24 -2.24
C LEU A 113 -2.50 -4.03 -3.10
N SER A 114 -2.89 -5.24 -3.57
CA SER A 114 -2.05 -6.03 -4.46
C SER A 114 -1.79 -5.32 -5.80
N GLN A 115 -2.80 -4.63 -6.33
CA GLN A 115 -2.65 -3.83 -7.55
C GLN A 115 -1.70 -2.65 -7.34
N ARG A 116 -1.80 -1.95 -6.21
CA ARG A 116 -0.86 -0.87 -5.84
C ARG A 116 0.58 -1.38 -5.78
N ILE A 117 0.82 -2.41 -4.98
CA ILE A 117 2.14 -3.03 -4.80
C ILE A 117 2.76 -3.41 -6.16
N GLN A 118 1.99 -4.08 -7.02
CA GLN A 118 2.46 -4.49 -8.33
C GLN A 118 2.85 -3.28 -9.20
N LYS A 119 2.03 -2.23 -9.21
CA LYS A 119 2.29 -1.01 -9.99
C LYS A 119 3.53 -0.27 -9.46
N GLU A 120 3.66 -0.16 -8.14
CA GLU A 120 4.80 0.51 -7.51
C GLU A 120 6.10 -0.22 -7.80
N GLU A 121 6.16 -1.52 -7.57
CA GLU A 121 7.39 -2.29 -7.76
C GLU A 121 7.83 -2.36 -9.23
N ARG A 122 6.88 -2.45 -10.16
CA ARG A 122 7.19 -2.58 -11.60
C ARG A 122 7.51 -1.24 -12.28
N ILE A 123 6.89 -0.15 -11.82
CA ILE A 123 6.94 1.12 -12.53
C ILE A 123 7.65 2.17 -11.68
N ILE A 124 7.12 2.48 -10.48
CA ILE A 124 7.66 3.58 -9.66
C ILE A 124 9.05 3.26 -9.13
N TYR A 125 9.25 2.07 -8.58
CA TYR A 125 10.54 1.69 -7.98
C TYR A 125 11.61 1.48 -9.05
N ALA A 126 11.23 0.97 -10.24
CA ALA A 126 12.11 0.92 -11.39
C ALA A 126 12.57 2.33 -11.80
N LYS A 127 11.64 3.30 -11.89
CA LYS A 127 11.95 4.69 -12.20
C LYS A 127 12.80 5.37 -11.12
N TYR A 128 12.57 5.04 -9.85
CA TYR A 128 13.38 5.55 -8.76
C TYR A 128 14.81 5.01 -8.80
N ASP A 129 14.99 3.71 -9.06
CA ASP A 129 16.32 3.11 -9.16
C ASP A 129 17.14 3.64 -10.35
N GLU A 130 16.50 4.17 -11.40
CA GLU A 130 17.18 4.85 -12.52
C GLU A 130 17.83 6.18 -12.09
N ILE A 131 17.39 6.79 -10.99
CA ILE A 131 17.80 8.13 -10.55
C ILE A 131 18.47 8.17 -9.17
N ALA A 132 18.53 7.03 -8.47
CA ALA A 132 18.94 6.93 -7.06
C ALA A 132 20.42 6.57 -6.85
#